data_AF-A0A078JZN1-F1
#
_entry.id   AF-A0A078JZN1-F1
#
_cell.length_a   1.000
_cell.length_b   1.000
_cell.length_c   1.000
_cell.angle_alpha   90.00
_cell.angle_beta   90.00
_cell.angle_gamma   90.00
#
_symmetry.space_group_name_H-M   'P 1'
#
loop_
_entity.id
_entity.type
_entity.pdbx_description
1 polymer ?
#
loop_
_entity_poly.entity_id
_entity_poly.type
_entity_poly.pdbx_seq_one_letter_code
_entity_poly.pdbx_strand_id
1 'polypeptide(L)'
;MNPLFQSQETIAGKVLIEPYQGKKVEHNGVKVELLGQIEMYFDRGNFYDFTSLVRELDVPGEIYEKKAYPFEFSTVEMPHETYNGVNVRLRYVLKVTVTRGYGGSIVEYQDFVVRNYSPLPPINNSIKMEVGIEDCLHIEFEYNKSK
;
A
#
# COMPACT_ATOMS: atom_id res chain seq x y z
N MET A 1 -10.45 -4.70 -8.71
CA MET A 1 -10.88 -4.15 -7.41
C MET A 1 -9.81 -4.55 -6.41
N ASN A 2 -9.20 -3.59 -5.70
CA ASN A 2 -8.12 -3.91 -4.75
C ASN A 2 -8.74 -4.30 -3.39
N PRO A 3 -8.12 -5.25 -2.65
CA PRO A 3 -8.54 -5.55 -1.28
C PRO A 3 -8.45 -4.31 -0.38
N LEU A 4 -9.32 -4.23 0.62
CA LEU A 4 -9.36 -3.15 1.61
C LEU A 4 -8.97 -3.71 2.97
N PHE A 5 -8.07 -3.01 3.66
CA PHE A 5 -7.62 -3.33 5.01
C PHE A 5 -7.67 -2.11 5.93
N GLN A 6 -7.67 -2.36 7.24
CA GLN A 6 -7.45 -1.37 8.29
C GLN A 6 -6.13 -1.63 9.02
N SER A 7 -5.56 -0.59 9.64
CA SER A 7 -4.39 -0.74 10.49
C SER A 7 -4.60 -1.82 11.56
N GLN A 8 -3.54 -2.57 11.86
CA GLN A 8 -3.52 -3.71 12.79
C GLN A 8 -4.20 -5.00 12.27
N GLU A 9 -4.71 -5.03 11.05
CA GLU A 9 -5.18 -6.27 10.45
C GLU A 9 -4.01 -7.19 10.04
N THR A 10 -4.29 -8.50 10.01
CA THR A 10 -3.37 -9.51 9.48
C THR A 10 -3.49 -9.59 7.97
N ILE A 11 -2.36 -9.52 7.26
CA ILE A 11 -2.27 -9.69 5.81
C ILE A 11 -1.64 -11.04 5.52
N ALA A 12 -2.46 -11.97 5.03
CA ALA A 12 -2.05 -13.35 4.76
C ALA A 12 -2.50 -13.80 3.37
N GLY A 13 -1.80 -14.77 2.80
CA GLY A 13 -2.11 -15.30 1.48
C GLY A 13 -1.19 -16.43 1.07
N LYS A 14 -1.16 -16.70 -0.24
CA LYS A 14 -0.27 -17.68 -0.85
C LYS A 14 0.35 -17.10 -2.12
N VAL A 15 1.66 -17.18 -2.24
CA VAL A 15 2.38 -16.91 -3.49
C VAL A 15 2.42 -18.19 -4.30
N LEU A 16 1.94 -18.14 -5.53
CA LEU A 16 1.95 -19.28 -6.44
C LEU A 16 2.99 -19.06 -7.54
N ILE A 17 3.96 -19.95 -7.63
CA ILE A 17 4.98 -19.93 -8.68
C ILE A 17 4.77 -21.16 -9.57
N GLU A 18 4.51 -20.91 -10.85
CA GLU A 18 4.29 -21.95 -11.86
C GLU A 18 5.30 -21.79 -13.00
N PRO A 19 6.30 -22.69 -13.10
CA PRO A 19 7.21 -22.72 -14.23
C PRO A 19 6.45 -22.97 -15.55
N TYR A 20 6.93 -22.39 -16.65
CA TYR A 20 6.44 -22.75 -17.98
C TYR A 20 6.67 -24.24 -18.24
N GLN A 21 5.74 -24.90 -18.93
CA GLN A 21 5.81 -26.34 -19.20
C GLN A 21 7.17 -26.75 -19.79
N GLY A 22 7.79 -27.77 -19.16
CA GLY A 22 9.09 -28.29 -19.57
C GLY A 22 10.29 -27.41 -19.18
N LYS A 23 10.09 -26.31 -18.45
CA LYS A 23 11.16 -25.46 -17.91
C LYS A 23 11.19 -25.54 -16.38
N LYS A 24 12.38 -25.38 -15.81
CA LYS A 24 12.58 -25.15 -14.37
C LYS A 24 12.92 -23.68 -14.10
N VAL A 25 12.65 -23.23 -12.88
CA VAL A 25 13.09 -21.93 -12.38
C VAL A 25 14.20 -22.15 -11.37
N GLU A 26 15.44 -21.89 -11.76
CA GLU A 26 16.58 -21.80 -10.83
C GLU A 26 16.57 -20.42 -10.15
N HIS A 27 16.64 -20.39 -8.82
CA HIS A 27 16.60 -19.16 -8.04
C HIS A 27 17.58 -19.18 -6.88
N ASN A 28 18.00 -17.99 -6.46
CA ASN A 28 18.83 -17.71 -5.29
C ASN A 28 17.99 -17.26 -4.07
N GLY A 29 16.68 -17.50 -4.12
CA GLY A 29 15.75 -17.22 -3.04
C GLY A 29 14.42 -16.66 -3.54
N VAL A 30 13.36 -16.90 -2.77
CA VAL A 30 12.03 -16.36 -3.00
C VAL A 30 11.62 -15.61 -1.75
N LYS A 31 11.15 -14.37 -1.89
CA LYS A 31 10.62 -13.58 -0.78
C LYS A 31 9.33 -12.86 -1.16
N VAL A 32 8.54 -12.54 -0.14
CA VAL A 32 7.45 -11.57 -0.22
C VAL A 32 7.70 -10.44 0.76
N GLU A 33 7.50 -9.22 0.28
CA GLU A 33 7.67 -8.00 1.03
C GLU A 33 6.32 -7.29 1.13
N LEU A 34 5.98 -6.76 2.30
CA LEU A 34 4.88 -5.82 2.47
C LEU A 34 5.48 -4.43 2.65
N LEU A 35 5.17 -3.54 1.72
CA LEU A 35 5.71 -2.20 1.68
C LEU A 35 4.59 -1.16 1.82
N GLY A 36 4.81 -0.16 2.66
CA GLY A 36 4.07 1.09 2.69
C GLY A 36 4.99 2.18 2.15
N GLN A 37 4.60 2.82 1.04
CA GLN A 37 5.48 3.70 0.27
C GLN A 37 4.83 5.05 -0.01
N ILE A 38 5.64 6.11 0.06
CA ILE A 38 5.32 7.43 -0.49
C ILE A 38 6.13 7.62 -1.77
N GLU A 39 5.43 7.90 -2.86
CA GLU A 39 5.98 8.17 -4.19
C GLU A 39 5.71 9.64 -4.55
N MET A 40 6.76 10.38 -4.89
CA MET A 40 6.66 11.75 -5.39
C MET A 40 6.77 11.75 -6.91
N TYR A 41 5.75 12.24 -7.63
CA TYR A 41 5.73 12.11 -9.09
C TYR A 41 6.79 12.95 -9.82
N PHE A 42 7.33 13.97 -9.16
CA PHE A 42 8.43 14.79 -9.69
C PHE A 42 9.81 14.14 -9.49
N ASP A 43 9.93 13.11 -8.64
CA ASP A 43 11.15 12.35 -8.38
C ASP A 43 10.91 10.85 -8.66
N ARG A 44 10.61 10.55 -9.93
CA ARG A 44 10.22 9.20 -10.35
C ARG A 44 11.32 8.18 -10.09
N GLY A 45 10.97 7.12 -9.36
CA GLY A 45 11.88 6.02 -9.01
C GLY A 45 12.46 6.14 -7.61
N ASN A 46 12.27 7.27 -6.92
CA ASN A 46 12.59 7.41 -5.52
C ASN A 46 11.35 7.13 -4.67
N PHE A 47 11.43 6.09 -3.85
CA PHE A 47 10.36 5.68 -2.95
C PHE A 47 10.82 5.92 -1.52
N TYR A 48 9.95 6.52 -0.72
CA TYR A 48 10.13 6.53 0.72
C TYR A 48 9.31 5.41 1.35
N ASP A 49 9.99 4.35 1.76
CA ASP A 49 9.38 3.22 2.44
C ASP A 49 9.21 3.56 3.94
N PHE A 50 7.99 3.80 4.37
CA PHE A 50 7.66 4.04 5.79
C PHE A 50 7.27 2.75 6.52
N THR A 51 6.91 1.69 5.78
CA THR A 51 6.70 0.35 6.29
C THR A 51 7.41 -0.64 5.37
N SER A 52 8.21 -1.55 5.92
CA SER A 52 8.87 -2.60 5.16
C SER A 52 8.99 -3.86 5.99
N LEU A 53 8.24 -4.89 5.60
CA LEU A 53 8.25 -6.20 6.24
C LEU A 53 8.63 -7.25 5.20
N VAL A 54 9.44 -8.24 5.58
CA VAL A 54 9.93 -9.27 4.66
C VAL A 54 9.69 -10.66 5.21
N ARG A 55 9.26 -11.59 4.35
CA ARG A 55 9.23 -13.02 4.61
C ARG A 55 9.96 -13.76 3.50
N GLU A 56 11.01 -14.48 3.88
CA GLU A 56 11.65 -15.46 3.01
C GLU A 56 10.74 -16.68 2.86
N LEU A 57 10.43 -17.04 1.61
CA LEU A 57 9.51 -18.12 1.25
C LEU A 57 10.26 -19.38 0.77
N ASP A 58 11.44 -19.19 0.19
CA ASP A 58 12.31 -20.30 -0.22
C ASP A 58 13.78 -19.88 -0.24
N VAL A 59 14.66 -20.84 0.05
CA VAL A 59 16.13 -20.68 -0.05
C VAL A 59 16.58 -20.89 -1.50
N PRO A 60 17.87 -20.66 -1.87
CA PRO A 60 18.35 -21.00 -3.20
C PRO A 60 18.02 -22.44 -3.60
N GLY A 61 17.52 -22.63 -4.82
CA GLY A 61 17.02 -23.92 -5.28
C GLY A 61 16.41 -23.88 -6.68
N GLU A 62 15.64 -24.93 -6.98
CA GLU A 62 15.01 -25.11 -8.29
C GLU A 62 13.52 -25.46 -8.14
N ILE A 63 12.67 -24.80 -8.90
CA ILE A 63 11.23 -25.07 -8.95
C ILE A 63 10.91 -25.75 -10.29
N TYR A 64 10.52 -27.01 -10.23
CA TYR A 64 10.18 -27.86 -11.39
C TYR A 64 8.69 -27.83 -11.73
N GLU A 65 7.84 -27.85 -10.70
CA GLU A 65 6.40 -27.86 -10.81
C GLU A 65 5.80 -26.67 -10.07
N LYS A 66 4.49 -26.46 -10.28
CA LYS A 66 3.70 -25.46 -9.57
C LYS A 66 3.87 -25.61 -8.05
N LYS A 67 4.36 -24.57 -7.39
CA LYS A 67 4.59 -24.53 -5.93
C LYS A 67 3.87 -23.34 -5.30
N ALA A 68 3.23 -23.59 -4.16
CA ALA A 68 2.49 -22.58 -3.40
C ALA A 68 3.17 -22.31 -2.05
N TYR A 69 3.47 -21.05 -1.78
CA TYR A 69 4.13 -20.60 -0.55
C TYR A 69 3.15 -19.76 0.28
N PRO A 70 2.65 -20.27 1.41
CA PRO A 70 1.84 -19.46 2.31
C PRO A 70 2.68 -18.37 2.96
N PHE A 71 2.08 -17.20 3.20
CA PHE A 71 2.70 -16.11 3.95
C PHE A 71 1.69 -15.46 4.89
N GLU A 72 2.20 -14.87 5.96
CA GLU A 72 1.42 -14.09 6.91
C GLU A 72 2.27 -12.95 7.51
N PHE A 73 1.68 -11.76 7.52
CA PHE A 73 2.10 -10.60 8.29
C PHE A 73 0.98 -10.30 9.29
N SER A 74 1.20 -10.63 10.56
CA SER A 74 0.20 -10.44 11.61
C SER A 74 0.27 -9.00 12.15
N THR A 75 -0.89 -8.44 12.53
CA THR A 75 -1.01 -7.13 13.20
C THR A 75 -0.17 -6.03 12.54
N VAL A 76 -0.40 -5.77 11.25
CA VAL A 76 0.44 -4.86 10.48
C VAL A 76 0.10 -3.41 10.80
N GLU A 77 1.08 -2.61 11.20
CA GLU A 77 0.89 -1.17 11.38
C GLU A 77 0.75 -0.47 10.02
N MET A 78 -0.43 0.07 9.75
CA MET A 78 -0.73 0.79 8.51
C MET A 78 -1.33 2.16 8.86
N PRO A 79 -0.51 3.09 9.39
CA PRO A 79 -1.01 4.31 10.04
C PRO A 79 -1.65 5.32 9.08
N HIS A 80 -1.39 5.23 7.79
CA HIS A 80 -1.82 6.20 6.80
C HIS A 80 -2.82 5.59 5.83
N GLU A 81 -3.84 6.37 5.44
CA GLU A 81 -4.78 5.92 4.41
C GLU A 81 -4.12 5.97 3.03
N THR A 82 -4.51 5.04 2.15
CA THR A 82 -4.08 5.05 0.75
C THR A 82 -4.56 6.32 0.06
N TYR A 83 -3.65 6.98 -0.65
CA TYR A 83 -3.92 8.26 -1.29
C TYR A 83 -3.29 8.31 -2.68
N ASN A 84 -4.06 8.78 -3.66
CA ASN A 84 -3.56 9.06 -5.01
C ASN A 84 -3.88 10.52 -5.33
N GLY A 85 -2.88 11.39 -5.18
CA GLY A 85 -3.00 12.82 -5.43
C GLY A 85 -2.43 13.24 -6.79
N VAL A 86 -2.27 14.55 -6.97
CA VAL A 86 -1.67 15.12 -8.18
C VAL A 86 -0.15 15.01 -8.19
N ASN A 87 0.49 15.19 -7.03
CA ASN A 87 1.96 15.25 -6.90
C ASN A 87 2.55 14.12 -6.06
N VAL A 88 1.72 13.42 -5.29
CA VAL A 88 2.15 12.39 -4.33
C VAL A 88 1.17 11.22 -4.33
N ARG A 89 1.72 10.01 -4.18
CA ARG A 89 0.96 8.78 -3.98
C ARG A 89 1.45 8.09 -2.70
N LEU A 90 0.52 7.71 -1.85
CA LEU A 90 0.76 6.84 -0.70
C LEU A 90 0.09 5.50 -0.99
N ARG A 91 0.88 4.45 -1.11
CA ARG A 91 0.39 3.10 -1.47
C ARG A 91 0.90 2.04 -0.51
N TYR A 92 0.13 0.96 -0.41
CA TYR A 92 0.56 -0.27 0.22
C TYR A 92 0.59 -1.39 -0.82
N VAL A 93 1.64 -2.20 -0.80
CA VAL A 93 1.88 -3.20 -1.84
C VAL A 93 2.55 -4.45 -1.28
N LEU A 94 2.10 -5.61 -1.74
CA LEU A 94 2.85 -6.86 -1.60
C LEU A 94 3.76 -7.01 -2.82
N LYS A 95 5.06 -7.17 -2.58
CA LYS A 95 6.07 -7.36 -3.62
C LYS A 95 6.69 -8.75 -3.46
N VAL A 96 6.45 -9.62 -4.42
CA VAL A 96 7.09 -10.93 -4.51
C VAL A 96 8.35 -10.81 -5.35
N THR A 97 9.47 -11.32 -4.88
CA THR A 97 10.73 -11.35 -5.62
C THR A 97 11.27 -12.78 -5.68
N VAL A 98 11.51 -13.27 -6.90
CA VAL A 98 12.27 -14.48 -7.18
C VAL A 98 13.63 -14.06 -7.71
N THR A 99 14.66 -14.16 -6.88
CA THR A 99 16.01 -13.77 -7.26
C THR A 99 16.61 -14.85 -8.15
N ARG A 100 17.10 -14.51 -9.35
CA ARG A 100 17.71 -15.49 -10.28
C ARG A 100 19.18 -15.17 -10.50
N GLY A 101 19.99 -16.19 -10.77
CA GLY A 101 21.42 -16.01 -11.08
C GLY A 101 21.67 -15.40 -12.47
N TYR A 102 20.76 -15.64 -13.42
CA TYR A 102 20.84 -15.13 -14.80
C TYR A 102 19.51 -14.52 -15.23
N GLY A 103 19.54 -13.43 -16.00
CA GLY A 103 18.34 -12.80 -16.58
C GLY A 103 17.51 -11.92 -15.64
N GLY A 104 18.08 -11.45 -14.52
CA GLY A 104 17.44 -10.54 -13.56
C GLY A 104 16.36 -11.21 -12.70
N SER A 105 16.05 -10.60 -11.54
CA SER A 105 14.99 -11.11 -10.66
C SER A 105 13.61 -10.98 -11.29
N ILE A 106 12.73 -11.94 -11.02
CA ILE A 106 11.29 -11.83 -11.34
C ILE A 106 10.65 -11.10 -10.17
N VAL A 107 9.89 -10.04 -10.45
CA VAL A 107 9.22 -9.24 -9.42
C VAL A 107 7.76 -9.06 -9.81
N GLU A 108 6.86 -9.35 -8.88
CA GLU A 108 5.42 -9.15 -9.03
C GLU A 108 4.88 -8.30 -7.88
N TYR A 109 3.93 -7.43 -8.21
CA TYR A 109 3.36 -6.46 -7.27
C TYR A 109 1.84 -6.62 -7.17
N GLN A 110 1.32 -6.64 -5.95
CA GLN A 110 -0.11 -6.62 -5.68
C GLN A 110 -0.44 -5.45 -4.74
N ASP A 111 -1.11 -4.44 -5.28
CA ASP A 111 -1.61 -3.31 -4.49
C ASP A 111 -2.82 -3.72 -3.64
N PHE A 112 -2.93 -3.10 -2.46
CA PHE A 112 -4.13 -3.09 -1.64
C PHE A 112 -4.38 -1.69 -1.08
N VAL A 113 -5.60 -1.46 -0.58
CA VAL A 113 -6.04 -0.17 -0.07
C VAL A 113 -6.13 -0.23 1.44
N VAL A 114 -5.66 0.81 2.11
CA VAL A 114 -5.81 1.03 3.54
C VAL A 114 -6.77 2.19 3.78
N ARG A 115 -7.75 1.97 4.66
CA ARG A 115 -8.66 3.00 5.15
C ARG A 115 -8.81 2.86 6.66
N ASN A 116 -8.50 3.91 7.39
CA ASN A 116 -8.53 3.90 8.86
C ASN A 116 -9.70 4.74 9.32
N TYR A 117 -10.71 4.10 9.91
CA TYR A 117 -11.86 4.83 10.43
C TYR A 117 -11.48 5.60 11.70
N SER A 118 -11.67 6.92 11.67
CA SER A 118 -11.70 7.73 12.88
C SER A 118 -13.16 7.99 13.28
N PRO A 119 -13.53 7.86 14.56
CA PRO A 119 -14.84 8.27 15.03
C PRO A 119 -15.03 9.77 14.79
N LEU A 120 -16.28 10.18 14.55
CA LEU A 120 -16.62 11.58 14.45
C LEU A 120 -16.16 12.33 15.71
N PRO A 121 -15.65 13.56 15.57
CA PRO A 121 -15.27 14.35 16.73
C PRO A 121 -16.50 14.56 17.63
N PRO A 122 -16.34 14.47 18.97
CA PRO A 122 -17.46 14.58 19.91
C PRO A 122 -18.09 15.99 19.91
N ILE A 123 -17.33 17.00 19.50
CA ILE A 123 -17.80 18.37 19.30
C ILE A 123 -17.59 18.71 17.83
N ASN A 124 -18.67 19.11 17.16
CA ASN A 124 -18.65 19.53 15.76
C ASN A 124 -19.43 20.84 15.65
N ASN A 125 -18.77 21.95 16.01
CA ASN A 125 -19.39 23.27 16.04
C ASN A 125 -19.67 23.78 14.63
N SER A 126 -20.67 24.66 14.49
CA SER A 126 -20.92 25.37 13.25
C SER A 126 -19.77 26.32 12.92
N ILE A 127 -19.50 26.48 11.62
CA ILE A 127 -18.55 27.47 11.10
C ILE A 127 -19.34 28.62 10.52
N LYS A 128 -19.06 29.83 10.98
CA LYS A 128 -19.53 31.08 10.38
C LYS A 128 -18.39 31.70 9.58
N MET A 129 -18.68 32.09 8.35
CA MET A 129 -17.77 32.77 7.45
C MET A 129 -18.44 34.02 6.91
N GLU A 130 -17.81 35.17 7.08
CA GLU A 130 -18.33 36.46 6.61
C GLU A 130 -17.44 36.99 5.49
N VAL A 131 -18.05 37.48 4.41
CA VAL A 131 -17.37 38.22 3.35
C VAL A 131 -18.15 39.49 3.05
N GLY A 132 -17.44 40.61 2.92
CA GLY A 132 -18.09 41.89 2.70
C GLY A 132 -17.13 42.99 2.29
N ILE A 133 -17.74 44.08 1.84
CA ILE A 133 -17.11 45.38 1.59
C ILE A 133 -17.80 46.35 2.56
N GLU A 134 -17.00 47.02 3.38
CA GLU A 134 -17.47 48.00 4.36
C GLU A 134 -18.46 48.98 3.72
N ASP A 135 -19.58 49.21 4.40
CA ASP A 135 -20.67 50.10 3.98
C ASP A 135 -21.32 49.82 2.61
N CYS A 136 -21.07 48.66 2.00
CA CYS A 136 -21.59 48.33 0.68
C CYS A 136 -22.28 46.97 0.62
N LEU A 137 -21.63 45.91 1.13
CA LEU A 137 -22.15 44.54 1.02
C LEU A 137 -21.62 43.69 2.17
N HIS A 138 -22.49 42.90 2.78
CA HIS A 138 -22.11 41.94 3.81
C HIS A 138 -22.89 40.64 3.61
N ILE A 139 -22.17 39.51 3.52
CA ILE A 139 -22.74 38.17 3.31
C ILE A 139 -22.14 37.22 4.35
N GLU A 140 -23.00 36.49 5.07
CA GLU A 140 -22.62 35.45 6.03
C GLU A 140 -22.98 34.06 5.49
N PHE A 141 -22.08 33.10 5.65
CA PHE A 141 -22.29 31.68 5.42
C PHE A 141 -22.17 30.94 6.75
N GLU A 142 -23.18 30.15 7.09
CA GLU A 142 -23.14 29.26 8.25
C GLU A 142 -23.18 27.80 7.80
N TYR A 143 -22.16 27.03 8.20
CA TYR A 143 -22.04 25.60 7.96
C TYR A 143 -22.27 24.85 9.26
N ASN A 144 -23.12 23.82 9.23
CA ASN A 144 -23.50 23.06 10.43
C ASN A 144 -22.35 22.27 11.08
N LYS A 145 -21.27 22.01 10.34
CA LYS A 145 -20.15 21.16 10.77
C LYS A 145 -18.82 21.75 10.33
N SER A 146 -17.83 21.67 11.21
CA SER A 146 -16.45 22.04 10.96
C SER A 146 -15.56 20.89 10.50
N LYS A 147 -16.01 19.65 10.70
CA LYS A 147 -15.36 18.41 10.28
C LYS A 147 -16.37 17.42 9.70
#